data_AF-A0A4Q1JXD5-F1
#
_entry.id   AF-A0A4Q1JXD5-F1
#
_cell.length_a   1.000
_cell.length_b   1.000
_cell.length_c   1.000
_cell.angle_alpha   90.00
_cell.angle_beta   90.00
_cell.angle_gamma   90.00
#
_symmetry.space_group_name_H-M   'P 1'
#
loop_
_entity.id
_entity.type
_entity.pdbx_description
1 polymer ?
#
loop_
_entity_poly.entity_id
_entity_poly.type
_entity_poly.pdbx_seq_one_letter_code
_entity_poly.pdbx_strand_id
1 'polypeptide(L)'
;MSNPRPGSAGATRACPHCKAMILESASVCPACRHHLRFDDAVTSERARQTIVPLRVEGTVNHPADATPWEYSAVVVVRNARGEEIDRHVVGVGAVRPGEQLTFSLAVEMFPHTGGLAPRGRRRLS
;
A
#
# COMPACT_ATOMS: atom_id res chain seq x y z
N MET A 1 -24.85 17.72 -18.60
CA MET A 1 -24.30 16.53 -17.92
C MET A 1 -23.23 17.00 -16.95
N SER A 2 -23.43 16.83 -15.66
CA SER A 2 -22.47 17.21 -14.61
C SER A 2 -21.29 16.25 -14.65
N ASN A 3 -20.08 16.78 -14.84
CA ASN A 3 -18.86 15.99 -14.73
C ASN A 3 -18.77 15.43 -13.29
N PRO A 4 -18.52 14.13 -13.08
CA PRO A 4 -18.34 13.60 -11.73
C PRO A 4 -17.20 14.34 -11.06
N ARG A 5 -17.47 14.95 -9.90
CA ARG A 5 -16.44 15.67 -9.16
C ARG A 5 -15.40 14.66 -8.70
N PRO A 6 -14.10 14.91 -8.94
CA PRO A 6 -13.07 14.10 -8.32
C PRO A 6 -13.27 14.20 -6.81
N GLY A 7 -13.36 13.06 -6.13
CA GLY A 7 -13.51 12.99 -4.66
C GLY A 7 -12.36 13.68 -3.92
N SER A 8 -12.34 13.59 -2.60
CA SER A 8 -11.27 14.23 -1.81
C SER A 8 -9.98 13.39 -1.79
N ALA A 9 -8.83 14.05 -2.00
CA ALA A 9 -7.54 13.40 -2.04
C ALA A 9 -7.17 12.80 -0.68
N GLY A 10 -6.89 11.51 -0.66
CA GLY A 10 -6.62 10.75 0.57
C GLY A 10 -7.85 10.16 1.23
N ALA A 11 -9.06 10.35 0.67
CA ALA A 11 -10.25 9.61 1.09
C ALA A 11 -10.04 8.10 0.93
N THR A 12 -10.45 7.35 1.93
CA THR A 12 -10.28 5.89 1.98
C THR A 12 -11.59 5.16 2.25
N ARG A 13 -11.64 3.91 1.82
CA ARG A 13 -12.73 2.97 2.05
C ARG A 13 -12.19 1.54 2.21
N ALA A 14 -13.02 0.63 2.70
CA ALA A 14 -12.68 -0.79 2.73
C ALA A 14 -12.88 -1.42 1.35
N CYS A 15 -11.92 -2.25 0.92
CA CYS A 15 -12.04 -3.08 -0.28
C CYS A 15 -13.24 -4.05 -0.13
N PRO A 16 -14.15 -4.16 -1.11
CA PRO A 16 -15.28 -5.07 -1.01
C PRO A 16 -14.85 -6.54 -0.92
N HIS A 17 -13.70 -6.90 -1.51
CA HIS A 17 -13.19 -8.28 -1.59
C HIS A 17 -12.41 -8.72 -0.35
N CYS A 18 -11.39 -7.95 0.04
CA CYS A 18 -10.47 -8.34 1.12
C CYS A 18 -10.55 -7.45 2.36
N LYS A 19 -11.44 -6.45 2.37
CA LYS A 19 -11.64 -5.48 3.47
C LYS A 19 -10.45 -4.57 3.80
N ALA A 20 -9.31 -4.71 3.12
CA ALA A 20 -8.18 -3.79 3.23
C ALA A 20 -8.62 -2.34 2.98
N MET A 21 -8.10 -1.39 3.76
CA MET A 21 -8.39 0.02 3.58
C MET A 21 -7.57 0.60 2.43
N ILE A 22 -8.27 1.12 1.42
CA ILE A 22 -7.71 1.56 0.15
C ILE A 22 -8.21 2.97 -0.17
N LEU A 23 -7.59 3.65 -1.14
CA LEU A 23 -8.11 4.92 -1.64
C LEU A 23 -9.51 4.71 -2.25
N GLU A 24 -10.42 5.64 -2.00
CA GLU A 24 -11.77 5.61 -2.58
C GLU A 24 -11.72 5.57 -4.11
N SER A 25 -10.75 6.29 -4.69
CA SER A 25 -10.47 6.36 -6.12
C SER A 25 -9.72 5.16 -6.71
N ALA A 26 -9.48 4.09 -5.96
CA ALA A 26 -8.77 2.91 -6.47
C ALA A 26 -9.64 2.09 -7.45
N SER A 27 -9.11 1.84 -8.66
CA SER A 27 -9.65 0.92 -9.69
C SER A 27 -9.35 -0.55 -9.40
N VAL A 28 -8.21 -0.80 -8.77
CA VAL A 28 -7.69 -2.12 -8.44
C VAL A 28 -7.24 -2.05 -6.99
N CYS A 29 -7.61 -3.06 -6.20
CA CYS A 29 -7.14 -3.12 -4.82
C CYS A 29 -5.63 -3.44 -4.79
N PRO A 30 -4.77 -2.61 -4.17
CA PRO A 30 -3.34 -2.90 -4.08
C PRO A 30 -3.02 -4.17 -3.26
N ALA A 31 -3.91 -4.55 -2.34
CA ALA A 31 -3.74 -5.74 -1.52
C ALA A 31 -4.14 -7.04 -2.25
N CYS A 32 -5.35 -7.13 -2.79
CA CYS A 32 -5.85 -8.36 -3.40
C CYS A 32 -5.84 -8.38 -4.94
N ARG A 33 -5.41 -7.31 -5.60
CA ARG A 33 -5.31 -7.15 -7.06
C ARG A 33 -6.62 -7.33 -7.84
N HIS A 34 -7.76 -7.36 -7.16
CA HIS A 34 -9.07 -7.43 -7.82
C HIS A 34 -9.50 -6.06 -8.35
N HIS A 35 -10.13 -6.07 -9.52
CA HIS A 35 -10.73 -4.89 -10.12
C HIS A 35 -11.97 -4.46 -9.32
N LEU A 36 -12.04 -3.17 -9.03
CA LEU A 36 -13.08 -2.51 -8.26
C LEU A 36 -13.98 -1.78 -9.25
N ARG A 37 -15.25 -2.16 -9.34
CA ARG A 37 -16.20 -1.59 -10.31
C ARG A 37 -16.71 -0.22 -9.84
N PHE A 38 -16.05 0.86 -10.24
CA PHE A 38 -16.48 2.25 -9.95
C PHE A 38 -16.17 3.18 -11.14
N ASP A 39 -17.10 4.10 -11.43
CA ASP A 39 -17.21 4.99 -12.61
C ASP A 39 -15.99 5.06 -13.55
N ASP A 40 -16.16 4.50 -14.75
CA ASP A 40 -15.11 4.16 -15.72
C ASP A 40 -14.28 5.35 -16.26
N ALA A 41 -14.83 6.57 -16.20
CA ALA A 41 -14.19 7.75 -16.80
C ALA A 41 -12.99 8.27 -15.98
N VAL A 42 -13.10 8.35 -14.66
CA VAL A 42 -12.00 8.81 -13.78
C VAL A 42 -10.98 7.68 -13.52
N THR A 43 -11.46 6.44 -13.57
CA THR A 43 -10.73 5.23 -13.25
C THR A 43 -9.71 4.82 -14.33
N SER A 44 -10.03 5.05 -15.61
CA SER A 44 -9.18 4.69 -16.76
C SER A 44 -8.01 5.65 -17.00
N GLU A 45 -8.18 6.94 -16.72
CA GLU A 45 -7.13 7.96 -16.86
C GLU A 45 -6.07 7.83 -15.74
N ARG A 46 -6.49 7.43 -14.53
CA ARG A 46 -5.59 7.23 -13.38
C ARG A 46 -4.67 6.03 -13.52
N ALA A 47 -5.14 4.93 -14.10
CA ALA A 47 -4.31 3.75 -14.38
C ALA A 47 -3.12 4.08 -15.32
N ARG A 48 -3.25 5.12 -16.15
CA ARG A 48 -2.19 5.63 -17.02
C ARG A 48 -1.18 6.54 -16.33
N GLN A 49 -1.44 6.99 -15.09
CA GLN A 49 -0.65 8.00 -14.39
C GLN A 49 -0.04 7.51 -13.07
N THR A 50 0.10 6.20 -12.86
CA THR A 50 0.77 5.65 -11.69
C THR A 50 2.24 6.06 -11.69
N ILE A 51 2.68 6.71 -10.60
CA ILE A 51 4.08 7.06 -10.36
C ILE A 51 4.58 6.22 -9.19
N VAL A 52 5.76 5.61 -9.32
CA VAL A 52 6.35 4.78 -8.26
C VAL A 52 7.63 5.44 -7.76
N PRO A 53 7.54 6.46 -6.89
CA PRO A 53 8.71 7.21 -6.45
C PRO A 53 9.68 6.40 -5.57
N LEU A 54 9.22 5.30 -4.96
CA LEU A 54 10.06 4.41 -4.17
C LEU A 54 9.73 2.96 -4.48
N ARG A 55 10.75 2.20 -4.87
CA ARG A 55 10.71 0.75 -5.02
C ARG A 55 11.98 0.17 -4.41
N VAL A 56 11.83 -0.76 -3.48
CA VAL A 56 12.94 -1.48 -2.86
C VAL A 56 12.62 -2.96 -2.92
N GLU A 57 13.61 -3.75 -3.32
CA GLU A 57 13.55 -5.21 -3.28
C GLU A 57 14.80 -5.72 -2.59
N GLY A 58 14.63 -6.67 -1.69
CA GLY A 58 15.73 -7.26 -0.94
C GLY A 58 15.47 -8.72 -0.64
N THR A 59 16.53 -9.51 -0.64
CA THR A 59 16.49 -10.93 -0.30
C THR A 59 17.20 -11.18 1.02
N VAL A 60 16.61 -12.02 1.86
CA VAL A 60 17.24 -12.59 3.05
C VAL A 60 17.59 -14.04 2.73
N ASN A 61 18.89 -14.34 2.71
CA ASN A 61 19.41 -15.69 2.55
C ASN A 61 19.73 -16.25 3.93
N HIS A 62 19.05 -17.32 4.32
CA HIS A 62 19.34 -17.96 5.58
C HIS A 62 20.33 -19.14 5.39
N PRO A 63 21.44 -19.18 6.15
CA PRO A 63 22.46 -20.22 5.98
C PRO A 63 21.88 -21.63 6.17
N ALA A 64 22.41 -22.60 5.44
CA ALA A 64 21.95 -23.99 5.49
C ALA A 64 22.35 -24.71 6.79
N ASP A 65 23.37 -24.21 7.49
CA ASP A 65 23.93 -24.74 8.73
C ASP A 65 23.43 -24.01 9.98
N ALA A 66 22.57 -23.00 9.82
CA ALA A 66 21.99 -22.25 10.92
C ALA A 66 20.76 -22.96 11.53
N THR A 67 20.34 -22.52 12.72
CA THR A 67 19.02 -22.86 13.28
C THR A 67 17.94 -21.94 12.69
N PRO A 68 16.65 -22.33 12.68
CA PRO A 68 15.59 -21.46 12.20
C PRO A 68 15.62 -20.07 12.86
N TRP A 69 15.37 -19.02 12.07
CA TRP A 69 15.28 -17.64 12.55
C TRP A 69 13.85 -17.14 12.48
N GLU A 70 13.41 -16.42 13.51
CA GLU A 70 12.14 -15.69 13.47
C GLU A 70 12.35 -14.29 12.86
N TYR A 71 11.36 -13.79 12.14
CA TYR A 71 11.40 -12.45 11.56
C TYR A 71 10.11 -11.66 11.83
N SER A 72 10.28 -10.35 11.91
CA SER A 72 9.20 -9.38 11.81
C SER A 72 9.56 -8.34 10.75
N ALA A 73 8.71 -8.21 9.74
CA ALA A 73 8.82 -7.22 8.69
C ALA A 73 7.86 -6.07 9.00
N VAL A 74 8.42 -4.86 9.13
CA VAL A 74 7.69 -3.65 9.54
C VAL A 74 7.96 -2.53 8.55
N VAL A 75 6.91 -1.81 8.15
CA VAL A 75 6.99 -0.56 7.38
C VAL A 75 6.70 0.60 8.33
N VAL A 76 7.60 1.58 8.36
CA VAL A 76 7.47 2.79 9.17
C VAL A 76 7.42 4.00 8.24
N VAL A 77 6.41 4.84 8.42
CA VAL A 77 6.28 6.10 7.67
C VAL A 77 6.67 7.24 8.60
N ARG A 78 7.64 8.05 8.18
CA ARG A 78 8.08 9.25 8.91
C ARG A 78 7.81 10.51 8.10
N ASN A 79 7.51 11.60 8.79
CA ASN A 79 7.38 12.91 8.15
C ASN A 79 8.75 13.58 7.95
N ALA A 80 8.75 14.77 7.34
CA ALA A 80 9.98 15.53 7.06
C ALA A 80 10.77 15.97 8.31
N ARG A 81 10.16 15.95 9.50
CA ARG A 81 10.84 16.21 10.79
C ARG A 81 11.45 14.94 11.39
N GLY A 82 11.26 13.79 10.75
CA GLY A 82 11.69 12.48 11.25
C GLY A 82 10.71 11.85 12.25
N GLU A 83 9.55 12.45 12.49
CA GLU A 83 8.55 11.90 13.42
C GLU A 83 7.83 10.71 12.76
N GLU A 84 7.69 9.60 13.50
CA GLU A 84 6.90 8.44 13.09
C GLU A 84 5.42 8.79 13.06
N ILE A 85 4.81 8.73 11.87
CA ILE A 85 3.39 9.02 11.67
C ILE A 85 2.57 7.75 11.42
N ASP A 86 3.22 6.64 11.07
CA ASP A 86 2.58 5.34 10.92
C ASP A 86 3.58 4.19 11.08
N ARG A 87 3.10 3.04 11.56
CA ARG A 87 3.87 1.79 11.70
C ARG A 87 2.97 0.61 11.43
N HIS A 88 3.40 -0.28 10.54
CA HIS A 88 2.63 -1.45 10.16
C HIS A 88 3.50 -2.69 10.08
N VAL A 89 3.05 -3.77 10.73
CA VAL A 89 3.63 -5.10 10.58
C VAL A 89 3.07 -5.71 9.30
N VAL A 90 3.93 -5.97 8.31
CA VAL A 90 3.53 -6.53 7.00
C VAL A 90 3.75 -8.04 6.91
N GLY A 91 4.53 -8.62 7.83
CA GLY A 91 4.73 -10.06 7.90
C GLY A 91 5.49 -10.46 9.16
N VAL A 92 5.13 -11.60 9.74
CA VAL A 92 5.86 -12.26 10.82
C VAL A 92 5.93 -13.74 10.51
N GLY A 93 7.02 -14.39 10.88
CA GLY A 93 7.18 -15.81 10.62
C GLY A 93 8.56 -16.31 11.00
N ALA A 94 8.92 -17.47 10.46
CA ALA A 94 10.24 -18.04 10.58
C ALA A 94 10.83 -18.36 9.21
N VAL A 95 12.15 -18.32 9.12
CA VAL A 95 12.95 -18.73 7.97
C VAL A 95 13.68 -20.01 8.36
N ARG A 96 13.53 -21.07 7.57
CA ARG A 96 14.21 -22.35 7.83
C ARG A 96 15.61 -22.39 7.23
N PRO A 97 16.49 -23.29 7.71
CA PRO A 97 17.82 -23.54 7.17
C PRO A 97 17.81 -23.67 5.64
N GLY A 98 18.61 -22.85 4.95
CA GLY A 98 18.71 -22.83 3.49
C GLY A 98 17.56 -22.17 2.74
N GLU A 99 16.54 -21.62 3.41
CA GLU A 99 15.48 -20.85 2.76
C GLU A 99 15.95 -19.44 2.37
N GLN A 100 15.35 -18.93 1.30
CA GLN A 100 15.49 -17.55 0.86
C GLN A 100 14.11 -16.88 0.88
N LEU A 101 14.04 -15.69 1.49
CA LEU A 101 12.85 -14.84 1.43
C LEU A 101 13.15 -13.59 0.61
N THR A 102 12.23 -13.21 -0.27
CA THR A 102 12.27 -11.94 -1.00
C THR A 102 11.20 -11.01 -0.47
N PHE A 103 11.59 -9.79 -0.14
CA PHE A 103 10.71 -8.73 0.32
C PHE A 103 10.73 -7.59 -0.71
N SER A 104 9.56 -7.26 -1.25
CA SER A 104 9.40 -6.15 -2.20
C SER A 104 8.45 -5.11 -1.61
N LEU A 105 8.89 -3.85 -1.58
CA LEU A 105 8.10 -2.70 -1.17
C LEU A 105 8.04 -1.69 -2.30
N ALA A 106 6.83 -1.19 -2.57
CA ALA A 106 6.61 -0.10 -3.51
C ALA A 106 5.66 0.93 -2.91
N VAL A 107 5.98 2.21 -3.09
CA VAL A 107 5.06 3.32 -2.84
C VAL A 107 4.52 3.74 -4.18
N GLU A 108 3.24 3.53 -4.42
CA GLU A 108 2.56 3.95 -5.63
C GLU A 108 1.78 5.25 -5.35
N MET A 109 2.01 6.25 -6.17
CA MET A 109 1.37 7.56 -6.10
C MET A 109 0.58 7.82 -7.36
N PHE A 110 -0.48 8.60 -7.21
CA PHE A 110 -1.36 8.98 -8.30
C PHE A 110 -1.68 10.46 -8.15
N PRO A 111 -1.49 11.29 -9.18
CA PRO A 111 -1.91 12.68 -9.13
C PRO A 111 -3.43 12.74 -8.89
N HIS A 112 -3.86 13.73 -8.12
CA HIS A 112 -5.27 13.94 -7.82
C HIS A 112 -5.61 15.42 -7.97
N THR A 113 -6.66 15.70 -8.73
CA THR A 113 -7.13 17.06 -9.05
C THR A 113 -8.23 17.58 -8.12
N GLY A 114 -8.61 16.82 -7.08
CA GLY A 114 -9.65 17.16 -6.10
C GLY A 114 -9.09 17.82 -4.84
N GLY A 115 -9.97 18.36 -3.98
CA GLY A 115 -9.57 18.94 -2.70
C GLY A 115 -9.02 17.90 -1.71
N LEU A 116 -8.22 18.31 -0.72
CA LEU A 116 -7.61 17.38 0.25
C LEU A 116 -8.64 16.86 1.26
N ALA A 117 -8.67 15.54 1.51
CA ALA A 117 -9.44 14.98 2.59
C ALA A 117 -8.88 15.44 3.95
N PRO A 118 -9.72 15.66 4.98
CA PRO A 118 -9.24 15.98 6.31
C PRO A 118 -8.29 14.88 6.80
N ARG A 119 -7.23 15.27 7.52
CA ARG A 119 -6.30 14.32 8.16
C ARG A 119 -7.05 13.54 9.24
N GLY A 120 -7.71 12.45 8.86
CA GLY A 120 -8.32 11.53 9.80
C GLY A 120 -7.25 10.87 10.66
N ARG A 121 -7.51 10.71 11.96
CA ARG A 121 -6.76 9.75 12.78
C ARG A 121 -7.06 8.36 12.24
N ARG A 122 -6.20 7.83 11.37
CA ARG A 122 -6.32 6.45 10.89
C ARG A 122 -6.16 5.52 12.09
N ARG A 123 -7.25 4.90 12.53
CA ARG A 123 -7.17 3.61 13.22
C ARG A 123 -7.42 2.56 12.15
N LEU A 124 -6.33 1.98 11.66
CA LEU A 124 -6.36 0.78 10.85
C LEU A 124 -5.98 -0.35 11.79
N SER A 125 -7.00 -1.07 12.25
CA SER A 125 -6.88 -2.28 13.06
C SER A 125 -6.30 -3.41 12.22
#